data_AF-A0A960SQ91-F1
#
_entry.id   AF-A0A960SQ91-F1
#
_cell.length_a   1.000
_cell.length_b   1.000
_cell.length_c   1.000
_cell.angle_alpha   90.00
_cell.angle_beta   90.00
_cell.angle_gamma   90.00
#
_symmetry.space_group_name_H-M   'P 1'
#
loop_
_entity.id
_entity.type
_entity.pdbx_description
1 polymer ?
#
loop_
_entity_poly.entity_id
_entity_poly.type
_entity_poly.pdbx_seq_one_letter_code
_entity_poly.pdbx_strand_id
1 'polypeptide(L)'
;GADVRPQTQFDGYAPETYVGLAHQVGWVHLTRGRHTLTYVCLGKREASSGYNLGVDDIVLAKVGPKAWAAAAELGEPQVLTNDVAELGRILTSDSDSIRRGLAAIALRDQPGNAKRVLPDLIAALKDPDLCVRMMTAKALAAIGPDAAPAVEALIATASRAGEKVHVLRSVADALGGIGKPAAVPALPVLRELRKIPRVQWSAESAIRKLEAPVDLTRQFKQWGLPRWTQGNRPTCSTFTVAGALEFALAKREGRGTRLSVEFLNWAANDSCGDSQDGGFFSDLWKGFTVHGICPAEAFPYAATFDPTATPSAEAVAQAKERLTAELKFHWIKEWDVNTGLTEAHLAAIKATLGAGWPVCAGLRWPKRQQWVDGVLQMCPPDAVRDGHSVLLIGYREDPAQPGGGVLLFRNTANGGKDGAMPYAYARAYMNDAAWIE
;
A
#
# COMPACT_ATOMS: atom_id res chain seq x y z
N GLY A 1 -27.64 -4.92 18.13
CA GLY A 1 -28.02 -5.77 16.98
C GLY A 1 -28.95 -4.98 16.10
N ALA A 2 -28.98 -5.31 14.79
CA ALA A 2 -29.81 -4.74 13.70
C ALA A 2 -29.57 -3.24 13.38
N ASP A 3 -28.89 -2.90 12.28
CA ASP A 3 -29.38 -2.80 10.89
C ASP A 3 -30.13 -1.49 10.61
N VAL A 4 -29.50 -0.53 9.93
CA VAL A 4 -30.16 0.25 8.85
C VAL A 4 -29.13 0.73 7.83
N ARG A 5 -29.47 0.50 6.56
CA ARG A 5 -28.91 1.04 5.31
C ARG A 5 -29.00 2.58 5.20
N PRO A 6 -28.36 3.19 4.18
CA PRO A 6 -28.12 4.63 4.13
C PRO A 6 -29.38 5.38 3.68
N GLN A 7 -30.00 6.10 4.58
CA GLN A 7 -30.68 7.33 4.23
C GLN A 7 -30.23 8.41 5.20
N THR A 8 -29.54 9.39 4.61
CA THR A 8 -29.28 10.74 5.10
C THR A 8 -28.81 10.85 6.56
N GLN A 9 -27.56 11.28 6.72
CA GLN A 9 -27.08 11.92 7.95
C GLN A 9 -28.21 12.71 8.62
N PHE A 10 -28.41 12.46 9.91
CA PHE A 10 -28.92 13.48 10.81
C PHE A 10 -27.70 14.06 11.51
N ASP A 11 -27.33 15.29 11.14
CA ASP A 11 -26.30 16.12 11.79
C ASP A 11 -24.93 15.48 12.02
N GLY A 12 -24.43 14.69 11.07
CA GLY A 12 -23.03 14.24 11.08
C GLY A 12 -22.66 13.16 12.10
N TYR A 13 -23.63 12.48 12.72
CA TYR A 13 -23.37 11.34 13.59
C TYR A 13 -23.54 10.00 12.85
N ALA A 14 -22.51 9.16 12.88
CA ALA A 14 -22.68 7.71 12.76
C ALA A 14 -23.10 7.17 14.15
N PRO A 15 -23.93 6.13 14.27
CA PRO A 15 -24.15 5.45 15.54
C PRO A 15 -22.88 4.65 15.86
N GLU A 16 -21.82 5.37 16.22
CA GLU A 16 -20.70 4.81 16.94
C GLU A 16 -21.25 4.39 18.29
N THR A 17 -21.64 3.12 18.40
CA THR A 17 -21.66 2.49 19.70
C THR A 17 -20.21 2.46 20.17
N TYR A 18 -19.82 3.52 20.87
CA TYR A 18 -18.67 3.48 21.74
C TYR A 18 -19.02 2.44 22.81
N VAL A 19 -18.53 1.22 22.63
CA VAL A 19 -18.33 0.33 23.78
C VAL A 19 -17.17 0.97 24.51
N GLY A 20 -17.50 1.93 25.38
CA GLY A 20 -16.56 2.37 26.41
C GLY A 20 -16.04 1.13 27.14
N LEU A 21 -14.84 1.25 27.72
CA LEU A 21 -14.37 0.22 28.64
C LEU A 21 -15.51 -0.13 29.60
N ALA A 22 -15.70 -1.42 29.86
CA ALA A 22 -16.49 -1.85 31.00
C ALA A 22 -15.75 -1.30 32.23
N HIS A 23 -16.13 -0.10 32.65
CA HIS A 23 -15.64 0.48 33.87
C HIS A 23 -16.44 -0.19 34.97
N GLN A 24 -15.77 -1.00 35.78
CA GLN A 24 -16.30 -1.32 37.09
C GLN A 24 -16.41 0.03 37.82
N VAL A 25 -17.63 0.54 37.98
CA VAL A 25 -17.92 1.86 38.57
C VAL A 25 -17.66 1.87 40.09
N GLY A 26 -16.83 0.93 40.56
CA GLY A 26 -16.66 0.55 41.96
C GLY A 26 -17.57 -0.60 42.39
N TRP A 27 -17.25 -1.18 43.55
CA TRP A 27 -18.20 -1.99 44.32
C TRP A 27 -19.02 -1.04 45.19
N VAL A 28 -20.25 -0.75 44.78
CA VAL A 28 -21.11 0.14 45.56
C VAL A 28 -21.78 -0.66 46.69
N HIS A 29 -21.63 -0.21 47.93
CA HIS A 29 -22.28 -0.82 49.09
C HIS A 29 -23.79 -0.48 49.10
N LEU A 30 -24.62 -1.40 48.64
CA LEU A 30 -26.07 -1.22 48.61
C LEU A 30 -26.70 -1.74 49.92
N THR A 31 -27.27 -0.84 50.73
CA THR A 31 -28.04 -1.19 51.94
C THR A 31 -29.46 -1.65 51.60
N ARG A 32 -30.28 -2.04 52.58
CA ARG A 32 -31.69 -2.41 52.31
C ARG A 32 -32.50 -1.15 51.98
N GLY A 33 -33.02 -1.05 50.76
CA GLY A 33 -33.84 0.10 50.33
C GLY A 33 -33.90 0.27 48.81
N ARG A 34 -34.53 1.37 48.35
CA ARG A 34 -34.52 1.78 46.94
C ARG A 34 -33.22 2.53 46.67
N HIS A 35 -32.47 2.09 45.66
CA HIS A 35 -31.25 2.75 45.17
C HIS A 35 -31.49 3.32 43.77
N THR A 36 -30.90 4.48 43.49
CA THR A 36 -30.95 5.13 42.18
C THR A 36 -29.54 5.29 41.67
N LEU A 37 -29.23 4.71 40.51
CA LEU A 37 -27.95 4.89 39.83
C LEU A 37 -28.11 6.01 38.79
N THR A 38 -27.36 7.10 38.97
CA THR A 38 -27.45 8.29 38.12
C THR A 38 -26.11 8.51 37.42
N TYR A 39 -26.12 8.52 36.09
CA TYR A 39 -24.96 8.88 35.28
C TYR A 39 -25.05 10.35 34.88
N VAL A 40 -24.00 11.13 35.15
CA VAL A 40 -23.92 12.54 34.78
C VAL A 40 -22.77 12.71 33.80
N CYS A 41 -23.08 13.03 32.55
CA CYS A 41 -22.07 13.33 31.53
C CYS A 41 -21.60 14.78 31.71
N LEU A 42 -20.35 14.98 32.11
CA LEU A 42 -19.74 16.29 32.28
C LEU A 42 -18.80 16.57 31.11
N GLY A 43 -19.21 17.46 30.20
CA GLY A 43 -18.42 17.85 29.04
C GLY A 43 -19.18 17.60 27.74
N LYS A 44 -19.92 18.63 27.31
CA LYS A 44 -20.56 18.68 26.00
C LYS A 44 -19.92 19.81 25.21
N ARG A 45 -19.50 19.56 23.97
CA ARG A 45 -19.29 20.66 23.01
C ARG A 45 -20.65 21.25 22.63
N GLU A 46 -20.76 22.57 22.57
CA GLU A 46 -22.02 23.29 22.27
C GLU A 46 -22.73 22.80 21.00
N ALA A 47 -22.00 22.26 20.02
CA ALA A 47 -22.55 21.74 18.77
C ALA A 47 -23.35 20.43 18.90
N SER A 48 -23.40 19.79 20.06
CA SER A 48 -24.09 18.52 20.24
C SER A 48 -25.57 18.72 20.60
N SER A 49 -26.49 17.89 20.09
CA SER A 49 -27.94 18.05 20.26
C SER A 49 -28.58 17.14 21.33
N GLY A 50 -27.86 16.13 21.85
CA GLY A 50 -28.39 15.21 22.89
C GLY A 50 -27.38 14.17 23.41
N TYR A 51 -27.84 13.21 24.23
CA TYR A 51 -27.04 12.06 24.73
C TYR A 51 -27.81 10.75 24.55
N ASN A 52 -27.10 9.65 24.28
CA ASN A 52 -27.61 8.27 24.40
C ASN A 52 -26.64 7.44 25.25
N LEU A 53 -27.14 6.85 26.34
CA LEU A 53 -26.41 5.96 27.25
C LEU A 53 -27.18 4.64 27.36
N GLY A 54 -26.48 3.50 27.31
CA GLY A 54 -27.06 2.17 27.49
C GLY A 54 -26.22 1.31 28.44
N VAL A 55 -26.90 0.46 29.22
CA VAL A 55 -26.26 -0.53 30.11
C VAL A 55 -26.55 -1.91 29.52
N ASP A 56 -25.50 -2.67 29.19
CA ASP A 56 -25.62 -3.97 28.51
C ASP A 56 -26.00 -5.09 29.50
N ASP A 57 -25.43 -5.09 30.72
CA ASP A 57 -25.74 -6.05 31.80
C ASP A 57 -25.50 -5.44 33.21
N ILE A 58 -26.28 -5.86 34.22
CA ILE A 58 -26.05 -5.60 35.66
C ILE A 58 -26.06 -6.92 36.42
N VAL A 59 -24.94 -7.26 37.07
CA VAL A 59 -24.80 -8.49 37.87
C VAL A 59 -24.80 -8.15 39.36
N LEU A 60 -25.80 -8.61 40.09
CA LEU A 60 -25.89 -8.50 41.55
C LEU A 60 -25.59 -9.85 42.20
N ALA A 61 -24.46 -9.94 42.90
CA ALA A 61 -24.08 -11.14 43.62
C ALA A 61 -24.06 -10.89 45.14
N LYS A 62 -24.72 -11.76 45.91
CA LYS A 62 -24.57 -11.79 47.37
C LYS A 62 -23.20 -12.40 47.70
N VAL A 63 -22.19 -11.55 47.80
CA VAL A 63 -20.83 -11.97 48.14
C VAL A 63 -20.67 -12.17 49.65
N GLY A 64 -20.02 -13.26 50.05
CA GLY A 64 -19.68 -13.51 51.45
C GLY A 64 -18.55 -12.59 51.96
N PRO A 65 -18.33 -12.49 53.28
CA PRO A 65 -17.39 -11.54 53.89
C PRO A 65 -15.93 -11.63 53.38
N LYS A 66 -15.51 -12.79 52.87
CA LYS A 66 -14.17 -12.99 52.32
C LYS A 66 -13.99 -12.39 50.93
N ALA A 67 -14.96 -12.59 50.03
CA ALA A 67 -14.93 -11.98 48.70
C ALA A 67 -15.07 -10.45 48.78
N TRP A 68 -15.77 -9.97 49.82
CA TRP A 68 -15.87 -8.55 50.17
C TRP A 68 -14.54 -7.90 50.55
N ALA A 69 -13.74 -8.55 51.41
CA ALA A 69 -12.44 -8.03 51.82
C ALA A 69 -11.44 -8.00 50.65
N ALA A 70 -11.39 -9.06 49.84
CA ALA A 70 -10.49 -9.14 48.68
C ALA A 70 -10.79 -8.08 47.60
N ALA A 71 -12.06 -7.75 47.40
CA ALA A 71 -12.47 -6.73 46.43
C ALA A 71 -12.06 -5.29 46.84
N ALA A 72 -11.93 -5.03 48.15
CA ALA A 72 -11.55 -3.72 48.68
C ALA A 72 -10.04 -3.44 48.57
N GLU A 73 -9.22 -4.47 48.31
CA GLU A 73 -7.76 -4.38 48.19
C GLU A 73 -7.27 -4.30 46.73
N LEU A 74 -8.16 -4.46 45.74
CA LEU A 74 -7.81 -4.39 44.32
C LEU A 74 -7.65 -2.94 43.85
N GLY A 75 -6.43 -2.54 43.50
CA GLY A 75 -6.15 -1.29 42.81
C GLY A 75 -6.48 -1.35 41.31
N GLU A 76 -6.70 -0.19 40.67
CA GLU A 76 -6.91 -0.12 39.22
C GLU A 76 -5.70 -0.67 38.45
N PRO A 77 -5.88 -1.58 37.48
CA PRO A 77 -4.81 -2.05 36.62
C PRO A 77 -4.22 -0.87 35.83
N GLN A 78 -2.91 -0.67 35.93
CA GLN A 78 -2.22 0.44 35.26
C GLN A 78 -0.95 -0.05 34.55
N VAL A 79 -0.62 0.63 33.46
CA VAL A 79 0.67 0.51 32.77
C VAL A 79 1.34 1.89 32.85
N LEU A 80 2.20 2.07 33.84
CA LEU A 80 2.85 3.35 34.17
C LEU A 80 4.14 3.58 33.38
N THR A 81 4.12 3.27 32.08
CA THR A 81 5.27 3.45 31.20
C THR A 81 4.81 3.77 29.79
N ASN A 82 5.55 4.66 29.13
CA ASN A 82 5.43 4.93 27.71
C ASN A 82 6.62 4.34 26.91
N ASP A 83 7.57 3.68 27.59
CA ASP A 83 8.71 3.04 26.93
C ASP A 83 8.24 1.85 26.08
N VAL A 84 8.53 1.91 24.79
CA VAL A 84 8.00 0.97 23.80
C VAL A 84 8.54 -0.45 24.01
N ALA A 85 9.78 -0.59 24.44
CA ALA A 85 10.38 -1.90 24.69
C ALA A 85 9.76 -2.56 25.92
N GLU A 86 9.52 -1.80 26.99
CA GLU A 86 8.78 -2.28 28.14
C GLU A 86 7.32 -2.61 27.79
N LEU A 87 6.64 -1.79 27.00
CA LEU A 87 5.28 -2.10 26.54
C LEU A 87 5.23 -3.41 25.73
N GLY A 88 6.24 -3.68 24.89
CA GLY A 88 6.36 -4.97 24.19
C GLY A 88 6.53 -6.16 25.14
N ARG A 89 7.36 -6.01 26.18
CA ARG A 89 7.53 -7.05 27.21
C ARG A 89 6.26 -7.28 28.03
N ILE A 90 5.58 -6.21 28.47
CA ILE A 90 4.30 -6.32 29.19
C ILE A 90 3.29 -7.03 28.31
N LEU A 91 3.17 -6.64 27.04
CA LEU A 91 2.21 -7.22 26.09
C LEU A 91 2.35 -8.74 25.93
N THR A 92 3.54 -9.31 26.07
CA THR A 92 3.79 -10.74 25.83
C THR A 92 3.98 -11.57 27.09
N SER A 93 4.39 -10.95 28.19
CA SER A 93 4.91 -11.67 29.37
C SER A 93 4.13 -11.40 30.66
N ASP A 94 3.29 -10.37 30.72
CA ASP A 94 2.54 -10.05 31.94
C ASP A 94 1.45 -11.10 32.21
N SER A 95 1.29 -11.50 33.48
CA SER A 95 0.30 -12.52 33.84
C SER A 95 -1.13 -12.00 33.75
N ASP A 96 -1.34 -10.68 33.90
CA ASP A 96 -2.66 -10.05 33.85
C ASP A 96 -3.03 -9.64 32.42
N SER A 97 -4.10 -10.23 31.88
CA SER A 97 -4.58 -9.91 30.54
C SER A 97 -5.05 -8.46 30.39
N ILE A 98 -5.48 -7.81 31.48
CA ILE A 98 -5.83 -6.40 31.46
C ILE A 98 -4.58 -5.55 31.21
N ARG A 99 -3.48 -5.83 31.91
CA ARG A 99 -2.20 -5.11 31.70
C ARG A 99 -1.65 -5.35 30.30
N ARG A 100 -1.75 -6.56 29.75
CA ARG A 100 -1.40 -6.84 28.35
C ARG A 100 -2.26 -6.02 27.37
N GLY A 101 -3.57 -5.94 27.60
CA GLY A 101 -4.49 -5.15 26.78
C GLY A 101 -4.21 -3.65 26.85
N LEU A 102 -3.89 -3.13 28.03
CA LEU A 102 -3.47 -1.73 28.22
C LEU A 102 -2.15 -1.44 27.50
N ALA A 103 -1.19 -2.36 27.51
CA ALA A 103 0.04 -2.21 26.75
C ALA A 103 -0.20 -2.12 25.24
N ALA A 104 -1.11 -2.94 24.69
CA ALA A 104 -1.51 -2.85 23.28
C ALA A 104 -2.17 -1.49 22.95
N ILE A 105 -3.00 -0.96 23.87
CA ILE A 105 -3.61 0.38 23.71
C ILE A 105 -2.54 1.46 23.71
N ALA A 106 -1.61 1.43 24.67
CA ALA A 106 -0.51 2.38 24.73
C ALA A 106 0.32 2.36 23.44
N LEU A 107 0.63 1.17 22.90
CA LEU A 107 1.34 1.02 21.63
C LEU A 107 0.55 1.57 20.44
N ARG A 108 -0.77 1.35 20.37
CA ARG A 108 -1.64 1.94 19.34
C ARG A 108 -1.56 3.46 19.32
N ASP A 109 -1.47 4.09 20.49
CA ASP A 109 -1.47 5.55 20.62
C ASP A 109 -0.09 6.18 20.33
N GLN A 110 0.94 5.36 20.05
CA GLN A 110 2.25 5.80 19.55
C GLN A 110 2.75 4.97 18.34
N PRO A 111 2.03 4.99 17.21
CA PRO A 111 2.27 4.06 16.10
C PRO A 111 3.66 4.20 15.46
N GLY A 112 4.22 5.42 15.42
CA GLY A 112 5.56 5.66 14.87
C GLY A 112 6.68 4.92 15.60
N ASN A 113 6.54 4.73 16.92
CA ASN A 113 7.50 3.98 17.73
C ASN A 113 7.13 2.49 17.85
N ALA A 114 5.83 2.17 17.87
CA ALA A 114 5.32 0.82 18.07
C ALA A 114 5.84 -0.18 17.03
N LYS A 115 6.23 0.27 15.83
CA LYS A 115 6.86 -0.60 14.83
C LYS A 115 8.13 -1.31 15.31
N ARG A 116 8.82 -0.77 16.33
CA ARG A 116 10.03 -1.38 16.93
C ARG A 116 9.75 -2.67 17.69
N VAL A 117 8.50 -2.90 18.09
CA VAL A 117 8.02 -4.10 18.79
C VAL A 117 6.99 -4.88 17.96
N LEU A 118 7.10 -4.80 16.63
CA LEU A 118 6.28 -5.60 15.72
C LEU A 118 6.29 -7.11 16.04
N PRO A 119 7.43 -7.75 16.38
CA PRO A 119 7.43 -9.15 16.77
C PRO A 119 6.52 -9.45 17.97
N ASP A 120 6.51 -8.58 18.98
CA ASP A 120 5.67 -8.71 20.18
C ASP A 120 4.18 -8.55 19.85
N LEU A 121 3.83 -7.56 19.01
CA LEU A 121 2.48 -7.37 18.50
C LEU A 121 2.01 -8.58 17.67
N ILE A 122 2.87 -9.13 16.81
CA ILE A 122 2.55 -10.33 16.02
C ILE A 122 2.30 -11.54 16.93
N ALA A 123 3.09 -11.70 17.99
CA ALA A 123 2.89 -12.76 18.98
C ALA A 123 1.55 -12.59 19.74
N ALA A 124 1.21 -11.36 20.14
CA ALA A 124 0.00 -11.06 20.90
C ALA A 124 -1.31 -11.24 20.11
N LEU A 125 -1.28 -11.39 18.78
CA LEU A 125 -2.44 -11.84 18.00
C LEU A 125 -2.89 -13.27 18.32
N LYS A 126 -2.06 -14.04 19.03
CA LYS A 126 -2.35 -15.40 19.51
C LYS A 126 -2.72 -15.47 20.99
N ASP A 127 -2.80 -14.32 21.68
CA ASP A 127 -3.11 -14.26 23.12
C ASP A 127 -4.40 -15.03 23.44
N PRO A 128 -4.49 -15.78 24.56
CA PRO A 128 -5.73 -16.44 24.97
C PRO A 128 -6.89 -15.46 25.17
N ASP A 129 -6.61 -14.23 25.62
CA ASP A 129 -7.60 -13.20 25.89
C ASP A 129 -8.02 -12.46 24.61
N LEU A 130 -9.33 -12.40 24.36
CA LEU A 130 -9.89 -11.77 23.16
C LEU A 130 -9.69 -10.25 23.13
N CYS A 131 -9.65 -9.58 24.29
CA CYS A 131 -9.44 -8.14 24.38
C CYS A 131 -8.01 -7.80 23.99
N VAL A 132 -7.02 -8.61 24.41
CA VAL A 132 -5.63 -8.45 23.99
C VAL A 132 -5.53 -8.60 22.47
N ARG A 133 -6.06 -9.68 21.87
CA ARG A 133 -6.06 -9.86 20.41
C ARG A 133 -6.71 -8.69 19.65
N MET A 134 -7.86 -8.23 20.13
CA MET A 134 -8.59 -7.09 19.54
C MET A 134 -7.76 -5.80 19.58
N MET A 135 -7.13 -5.48 20.71
CA MET A 135 -6.36 -4.24 20.87
C MET A 135 -5.05 -4.30 20.11
N THR A 136 -4.40 -5.46 20.05
CA THR A 136 -3.22 -5.72 19.22
C THR A 136 -3.52 -5.49 17.74
N ALA A 137 -4.64 -6.01 17.23
CA ALA A 137 -5.04 -5.75 15.84
C ALA A 137 -5.28 -4.25 15.57
N LYS A 138 -5.85 -3.50 16.53
CA LYS A 138 -5.98 -2.03 16.41
C LYS A 138 -4.62 -1.32 16.41
N ALA A 139 -3.67 -1.76 17.21
CA ALA A 139 -2.31 -1.22 17.21
C ALA A 139 -1.63 -1.43 15.84
N LEU A 140 -1.75 -2.63 15.27
CA LEU A 140 -1.25 -2.93 13.92
C LEU A 140 -1.93 -2.08 12.84
N ALA A 141 -3.24 -1.84 12.95
CA ALA A 141 -3.97 -0.93 12.07
C ALA A 141 -3.43 0.51 12.14
N ALA A 142 -3.09 1.00 13.34
CA ALA A 142 -2.55 2.33 13.56
C ALA A 142 -1.10 2.48 13.04
N ILE A 143 -0.30 1.42 13.08
CA ILE A 143 1.03 1.38 12.45
C ILE A 143 0.92 1.50 10.92
N GLY A 144 -0.12 0.91 10.32
CA GLY A 144 -0.39 1.03 8.88
C GLY A 144 0.58 0.19 8.02
N PRO A 145 1.09 0.70 6.89
CA PRO A 145 1.92 -0.07 5.95
C PRO A 145 3.17 -0.73 6.58
N ASP A 146 3.77 -0.09 7.59
CA ASP A 146 4.94 -0.63 8.30
C ASP A 146 4.62 -1.95 9.06
N ALA A 147 3.34 -2.27 9.28
CA ALA A 147 2.89 -3.53 9.87
C ALA A 147 2.71 -4.67 8.85
N ALA A 148 3.24 -4.53 7.62
CA ALA A 148 3.23 -5.58 6.60
C ALA A 148 3.67 -6.98 7.09
N PRO A 149 4.68 -7.14 7.98
CA PRO A 149 5.05 -8.46 8.51
C PRO A 149 3.94 -9.17 9.31
N ALA A 150 2.91 -8.44 9.77
CA ALA A 150 1.81 -9.01 10.55
C ALA A 150 0.69 -9.62 9.70
N VAL A 151 0.73 -9.50 8.37
CA VAL A 151 -0.38 -9.93 7.48
C VAL A 151 -0.74 -11.40 7.67
N GLU A 152 0.24 -12.31 7.68
CA GLU A 152 -0.04 -13.74 7.83
C GLU A 152 -0.67 -14.08 9.19
N ALA A 153 -0.20 -13.44 10.26
CA ALA A 153 -0.77 -13.61 11.59
C ALA A 153 -2.21 -13.06 11.67
N LEU A 154 -2.47 -11.91 11.03
CA LEU A 154 -3.82 -11.36 10.92
C LEU A 154 -4.76 -12.27 10.12
N ILE A 155 -4.30 -12.85 9.00
CA ILE A 155 -5.07 -13.84 8.23
C ILE A 155 -5.38 -15.07 9.08
N ALA A 156 -4.41 -15.55 9.86
CA ALA A 156 -4.60 -16.68 10.77
C ALA A 156 -5.63 -16.34 11.88
N THR A 157 -5.57 -15.14 12.48
CA THR A 157 -6.58 -14.70 13.47
C THR A 157 -7.96 -14.57 12.84
N ALA A 158 -8.07 -14.03 11.63
CA ALA A 158 -9.34 -13.93 10.90
C ALA A 158 -9.96 -15.31 10.57
N SER A 159 -9.13 -16.34 10.43
CA SER A 159 -9.54 -17.70 10.07
C SER A 159 -9.75 -18.61 11.29
N ARG A 160 -9.57 -18.09 12.51
CA ARG A 160 -9.71 -18.85 13.75
C ARG A 160 -11.18 -19.24 13.99
N ALA A 161 -11.43 -20.53 14.20
CA ALA A 161 -12.76 -21.04 14.51
C ALA A 161 -13.33 -20.42 15.80
N GLY A 162 -14.57 -19.94 15.74
CA GLY A 162 -15.28 -19.37 16.90
C GLY A 162 -14.76 -18.01 17.38
N GLU A 163 -13.90 -17.33 16.59
CA GLU A 163 -13.39 -16.02 16.95
C GLU A 163 -14.50 -14.97 17.07
N LYS A 164 -14.32 -14.00 17.96
CA LYS A 164 -15.34 -13.00 18.27
C LYS A 164 -15.39 -11.90 17.23
N VAL A 165 -16.60 -11.47 16.91
CA VAL A 165 -16.89 -10.40 15.92
C VAL A 165 -16.08 -9.12 16.14
N HIS A 166 -15.80 -8.76 17.41
CA HIS A 166 -15.03 -7.56 17.74
C HIS A 166 -13.55 -7.69 17.34
N VAL A 167 -12.96 -8.89 17.50
CA VAL A 167 -11.59 -9.18 17.04
C VAL A 167 -11.55 -9.19 15.51
N LEU A 168 -12.49 -9.90 14.87
CA LEU A 168 -12.57 -10.00 13.41
C LEU A 168 -12.71 -8.62 12.73
N ARG A 169 -13.47 -7.71 13.34
CA ARG A 169 -13.58 -6.32 12.88
C ARG A 169 -12.23 -5.59 12.92
N SER A 170 -11.54 -5.63 14.05
CA SER A 170 -10.21 -5.01 14.19
C SER A 170 -9.18 -5.63 13.24
N VAL A 171 -9.26 -6.94 12.99
CA VAL A 171 -8.37 -7.62 12.04
C VAL A 171 -8.63 -7.16 10.61
N ALA A 172 -9.90 -7.04 10.20
CA ALA A 172 -10.24 -6.49 8.89
C ALA A 172 -9.78 -5.04 8.74
N ASP A 173 -9.97 -4.20 9.77
CA ASP A 173 -9.47 -2.82 9.78
C ASP A 173 -7.94 -2.77 9.67
N ALA A 174 -7.22 -3.66 10.36
CA ALA A 174 -5.76 -3.77 10.30
C ALA A 174 -5.26 -4.15 8.91
N LEU A 175 -5.87 -5.17 8.28
CA LEU A 175 -5.55 -5.56 6.91
C LEU A 175 -5.80 -4.41 5.92
N GLY A 176 -6.91 -3.67 6.09
CA GLY A 176 -7.19 -2.49 5.29
C GLY A 176 -6.27 -1.30 5.57
N GLY A 177 -5.72 -1.19 6.78
CA GLY A 177 -4.76 -0.15 7.19
C GLY A 177 -3.34 -0.43 6.69
N ILE A 178 -2.91 -1.70 6.71
CA ILE A 178 -1.66 -2.16 6.11
C ILE A 178 -1.69 -1.92 4.59
N GLY A 179 -2.80 -2.26 3.94
CA GLY A 179 -3.02 -1.92 2.54
C GLY A 179 -2.14 -2.70 1.55
N LYS A 180 -1.90 -2.09 0.39
CA LYS A 180 -1.20 -2.71 -0.73
C LYS A 180 0.32 -2.53 -0.63
N PRO A 181 1.10 -3.48 -1.16
CA PRO A 181 0.66 -4.79 -1.68
C PRO A 181 0.51 -5.85 -0.61
N ALA A 182 1.04 -5.61 0.60
CA ALA A 182 1.24 -6.62 1.62
C ALA A 182 -0.04 -7.36 2.02
N ALA A 183 -1.19 -6.67 2.15
CA ALA A 183 -2.44 -7.29 2.60
C ALA A 183 -3.34 -7.83 1.47
N VAL A 184 -2.91 -7.77 0.20
CA VAL A 184 -3.67 -8.34 -0.94
C VAL A 184 -3.98 -9.84 -0.76
N PRO A 185 -3.06 -10.70 -0.25
CA PRO A 185 -3.35 -12.10 0.03
C PRO A 185 -4.51 -12.33 1.03
N ALA A 186 -4.92 -11.30 1.78
CA ALA A 186 -6.03 -11.38 2.72
C ALA A 186 -7.41 -11.22 2.06
N LEU A 187 -7.50 -10.90 0.76
CA LEU A 187 -8.78 -10.73 0.05
C LEU A 187 -9.72 -11.94 0.19
N PRO A 188 -9.28 -13.21 0.10
CA PRO A 188 -10.16 -14.36 0.30
C PRO A 188 -10.80 -14.38 1.70
N VAL A 189 -9.99 -14.21 2.76
CA VAL A 189 -10.53 -14.23 4.13
C VAL A 189 -11.41 -13.01 4.40
N LEU A 190 -11.07 -11.83 3.88
CA LEU A 190 -11.92 -10.64 3.98
C LEU A 190 -13.28 -10.85 3.30
N ARG A 191 -13.33 -11.56 2.16
CA ARG A 191 -14.60 -11.90 1.48
C ARG A 191 -15.47 -12.84 2.30
N GLU A 192 -14.87 -13.74 3.09
CA GLU A 192 -15.59 -14.56 4.07
C GLU A 192 -16.07 -13.72 5.25
N LEU A 193 -15.21 -12.86 5.81
CA LEU A 193 -15.58 -11.92 6.89
C LEU A 193 -16.72 -10.99 6.49
N ARG A 194 -16.79 -10.58 5.23
CA ARG A 194 -17.89 -9.77 4.69
C ARG A 194 -19.26 -10.41 4.89
N LYS A 195 -19.35 -11.75 4.92
CA LYS A 195 -20.61 -12.49 5.11
C LYS A 195 -21.12 -12.42 6.55
N ILE A 196 -20.30 -11.96 7.51
CA ILE A 196 -20.68 -11.83 8.91
C ILE A 196 -21.26 -10.43 9.14
N PRO A 197 -22.55 -10.27 9.51
CA PRO A 197 -23.21 -8.95 9.54
C PRO A 197 -22.49 -7.88 10.38
N ARG A 198 -21.92 -8.26 11.53
CA ARG A 198 -21.21 -7.33 12.41
C ARG A 198 -19.77 -7.00 11.95
N VAL A 199 -19.22 -7.73 10.98
CA VAL A 199 -17.86 -7.54 10.44
C VAL A 199 -17.90 -6.98 9.01
N GLN A 200 -19.06 -7.09 8.34
CA GLN A 200 -19.30 -6.74 6.95
C GLN A 200 -18.66 -5.40 6.56
N TRP A 201 -18.92 -4.32 7.30
CA TRP A 201 -18.46 -2.99 6.94
C TRP A 201 -16.94 -2.85 6.92
N SER A 202 -16.26 -3.36 7.96
CA SER A 202 -14.79 -3.34 8.04
C SER A 202 -14.17 -4.20 6.95
N ALA A 203 -14.72 -5.39 6.71
CA ALA A 203 -14.27 -6.27 5.64
C ALA A 203 -14.44 -5.62 4.26
N GLU A 204 -15.60 -5.03 3.97
CA GLU A 204 -15.84 -4.32 2.71
C GLU A 204 -14.95 -3.08 2.56
N SER A 205 -14.71 -2.33 3.63
CA SER A 205 -13.80 -1.19 3.62
C SER A 205 -12.38 -1.63 3.27
N ALA A 206 -11.89 -2.70 3.90
CA ALA A 206 -10.59 -3.28 3.59
C ALA A 206 -10.52 -3.80 2.14
N ILE A 207 -11.53 -4.54 1.69
CA ILE A 207 -11.63 -5.03 0.30
C ILE A 207 -11.57 -3.87 -0.69
N ARG A 208 -12.38 -2.81 -0.49
CA ARG A 208 -12.38 -1.62 -1.36
C ARG A 208 -11.00 -0.99 -1.46
N LYS A 209 -10.27 -0.85 -0.35
CA LYS A 209 -8.89 -0.31 -0.35
C LYS A 209 -7.92 -1.24 -1.09
N LEU A 210 -8.06 -2.56 -0.92
CA LEU A 210 -7.19 -3.57 -1.53
C LEU A 210 -7.54 -3.87 -3.00
N GLU A 211 -8.73 -3.52 -3.47
CA GLU A 211 -9.15 -3.65 -4.87
C GLU A 211 -9.06 -2.31 -5.63
N ALA A 212 -8.90 -1.18 -4.93
CA ALA A 212 -8.81 0.15 -5.54
C ALA A 212 -7.72 0.20 -6.64
N PRO A 213 -8.00 0.80 -7.81
CA PRO A 213 -7.00 0.93 -8.86
C PRO A 213 -5.79 1.74 -8.38
N VAL A 214 -4.62 1.36 -8.86
CA VAL A 214 -3.40 2.16 -8.73
C VAL A 214 -3.22 2.94 -10.01
N ASP A 215 -3.03 4.25 -9.90
CA ASP A 215 -2.80 5.13 -11.05
C ASP A 215 -1.89 6.29 -10.63
N LEU A 216 -0.67 6.31 -11.20
CA LEU A 216 0.36 7.32 -10.93
C LEU A 216 0.21 8.57 -11.80
N THR A 217 -0.80 8.64 -12.68
CA THR A 217 -1.04 9.79 -13.57
C THR A 217 -1.13 11.11 -12.80
N ARG A 218 -1.71 11.08 -11.59
CA ARG A 218 -1.83 12.27 -10.74
C ARG A 218 -0.45 12.78 -10.30
N GLN A 219 0.46 11.89 -9.91
CA GLN A 219 1.81 12.22 -9.47
C GLN A 219 2.63 12.81 -10.62
N PHE A 220 2.57 12.19 -11.81
CA PHE A 220 3.21 12.75 -13.01
C PHE A 220 2.72 14.18 -13.30
N LYS A 221 1.41 14.44 -13.20
CA LYS A 221 0.84 15.79 -13.39
C LYS A 221 1.29 16.76 -12.30
N GLN A 222 1.24 16.35 -11.03
CA GLN A 222 1.61 17.19 -9.89
C GLN A 222 3.07 17.62 -9.95
N TRP A 223 3.96 16.74 -10.39
CA TRP A 223 5.38 17.05 -10.54
C TRP A 223 5.73 17.68 -11.89
N GLY A 224 4.76 17.93 -12.77
CA GLY A 224 5.03 18.58 -14.05
C GLY A 224 5.84 17.72 -15.02
N LEU A 225 5.64 16.40 -15.01
CA LEU A 225 6.29 15.44 -15.91
C LEU A 225 5.40 15.15 -17.13
N PRO A 226 5.55 15.88 -18.26
CA PRO A 226 4.67 15.78 -19.42
C PRO A 226 4.83 14.43 -20.14
N ARG A 227 3.95 14.17 -21.11
CA ARG A 227 4.07 12.98 -21.98
C ARG A 227 5.19 13.18 -22.99
N TRP A 228 5.82 12.06 -23.36
CA TRP A 228 6.85 12.00 -24.38
C TRP A 228 6.30 11.44 -25.69
N THR A 229 6.90 11.87 -26.80
CA THR A 229 6.66 11.33 -28.14
C THR A 229 8.00 11.04 -28.79
N GLN A 230 8.24 9.78 -29.14
CA GLN A 230 9.51 9.34 -29.70
C GLN A 230 9.67 9.62 -31.20
N GLY A 231 8.59 10.01 -31.88
CA GLY A 231 8.58 10.13 -33.34
C GLY A 231 8.81 8.78 -34.02
N ASN A 232 9.64 8.77 -35.07
CA ASN A 232 9.93 7.57 -35.88
C ASN A 232 11.19 6.82 -35.42
N ARG A 233 11.89 7.30 -34.40
CA ARG A 233 13.13 6.71 -33.89
C ARG A 233 12.82 5.52 -32.95
N PRO A 234 13.60 4.42 -32.99
CA PRO A 234 13.40 3.22 -32.16
C PRO A 234 13.82 3.37 -30.68
N THR A 235 13.60 4.55 -30.08
CA THR A 235 14.08 4.95 -28.74
C THR A 235 13.10 4.69 -27.59
N CYS A 236 12.11 3.82 -27.79
CA CYS A 236 11.05 3.58 -26.80
C CYS A 236 11.59 3.13 -25.43
N SER A 237 12.66 2.34 -25.41
CA SER A 237 13.34 1.90 -24.19
C SER A 237 14.05 3.05 -23.49
N THR A 238 14.77 3.90 -24.24
CA THR A 238 15.46 5.09 -23.72
C THR A 238 14.46 6.06 -23.07
N PHE A 239 13.31 6.31 -23.72
CA PHE A 239 12.24 7.10 -23.13
C PHE A 239 11.64 6.47 -21.86
N THR A 240 11.46 5.15 -21.87
CA THR A 240 10.93 4.42 -20.71
C THR A 240 11.86 4.54 -19.50
N VAL A 241 13.18 4.35 -19.68
CA VAL A 241 14.18 4.51 -18.60
C VAL A 241 14.29 5.97 -18.16
N ALA A 242 14.33 6.92 -19.10
CA ALA A 242 14.33 8.35 -18.78
C ALA A 242 13.08 8.74 -17.96
N GLY A 243 11.90 8.23 -18.32
CA GLY A 243 10.66 8.48 -17.58
C GLY A 243 10.66 7.89 -16.16
N ALA A 244 11.32 6.74 -15.95
CA ALA A 244 11.51 6.18 -14.62
C ALA A 244 12.51 7.01 -13.77
N LEU A 245 13.63 7.45 -14.37
CA LEU A 245 14.60 8.36 -13.73
C LEU A 245 13.95 9.70 -13.35
N GLU A 246 13.18 10.29 -14.27
CA GLU A 246 12.40 11.51 -14.05
C GLU A 246 11.48 11.37 -12.84
N PHE A 247 10.76 10.25 -12.75
CA PHE A 247 9.85 9.99 -11.63
C PHE A 247 10.59 9.79 -10.30
N ALA A 248 11.70 9.04 -10.31
CA ALA A 248 12.48 8.78 -9.09
C ALA A 248 13.09 10.07 -8.51
N LEU A 249 13.69 10.91 -9.37
CA LEU A 249 14.18 12.23 -8.96
C LEU A 249 13.03 13.12 -8.48
N ALA A 250 11.92 13.17 -9.20
CA ALA A 250 10.77 13.98 -8.83
C ALA A 250 10.15 13.61 -7.48
N LYS A 251 10.13 12.31 -7.15
CA LYS A 251 9.63 11.81 -5.87
C LYS A 251 10.44 12.30 -4.68
N ARG A 252 11.74 12.56 -4.88
CA ARG A 252 12.65 13.10 -3.85
C ARG A 252 12.61 14.62 -3.77
N GLU A 253 12.56 15.29 -4.92
CA GLU A 253 12.61 16.74 -5.03
C GLU A 253 11.25 17.41 -4.85
N GLY A 254 10.15 16.66 -4.99
CA GLY A 254 8.78 17.17 -5.02
C GLY A 254 8.42 17.93 -6.30
N ARG A 255 9.31 17.94 -7.31
CA ARG A 255 9.14 18.56 -8.62
C ARG A 255 9.88 17.77 -9.70
N GLY A 256 9.35 17.74 -10.91
CA GLY A 256 9.97 17.06 -12.04
C GLY A 256 10.98 17.95 -12.76
N THR A 257 12.02 17.31 -13.29
CA THR A 257 12.94 17.89 -14.27
C THR A 257 12.92 16.98 -15.48
N ARG A 258 12.73 17.55 -16.67
CA ARG A 258 12.72 16.78 -17.92
C ARG A 258 14.14 16.37 -18.27
N LEU A 259 14.36 15.08 -18.54
CA LEU A 259 15.71 14.54 -18.77
C LEU A 259 15.99 14.33 -20.25
N SER A 260 17.26 14.46 -20.63
CA SER A 260 17.69 14.27 -22.02
C SER A 260 17.74 12.79 -22.39
N VAL A 261 16.82 12.38 -23.25
CA VAL A 261 16.83 11.06 -23.90
C VAL A 261 18.00 10.92 -24.88
N GLU A 262 18.39 12.00 -25.55
CA GLU A 262 19.56 11.99 -26.45
C GLU A 262 20.84 11.70 -25.66
N PHE A 263 21.02 12.35 -24.51
CA PHE A 263 22.15 12.12 -23.62
C PHE A 263 22.17 10.70 -23.09
N LEU A 264 21.03 10.18 -22.64
CA LEU A 264 20.97 8.82 -22.12
C LEU A 264 21.32 7.79 -23.21
N ASN A 265 20.88 8.01 -24.45
CA ASN A 265 21.25 7.17 -25.58
C ASN A 265 22.75 7.23 -25.88
N TRP A 266 23.32 8.44 -25.94
CA TRP A 266 24.76 8.65 -26.10
C TRP A 266 25.57 7.97 -24.98
N ALA A 267 25.16 8.14 -23.73
CA ALA A 267 25.85 7.59 -22.56
C ALA A 267 25.85 6.05 -22.57
N ALA A 268 24.75 5.43 -23.00
CA ALA A 268 24.66 3.99 -23.17
C ALA A 268 25.63 3.49 -24.26
N ASN A 269 25.62 4.15 -25.42
CA ASN A 269 26.52 3.84 -26.53
C ASN A 269 28.00 3.97 -26.13
N ASP A 270 28.39 5.07 -25.48
CA ASP A 270 29.76 5.30 -25.00
C ASP A 270 30.19 4.21 -23.99
N SER A 271 29.32 3.91 -23.02
CA SER A 271 29.60 2.91 -21.99
C SER A 271 29.60 1.46 -22.49
N CYS A 272 28.90 1.16 -23.58
CA CYS A 272 28.80 -0.19 -24.16
C CYS A 272 29.68 -0.41 -25.39
N GLY A 273 30.29 0.64 -25.95
CA GLY A 273 31.00 0.57 -27.22
C GLY A 273 30.06 0.32 -28.41
N ASP A 274 28.84 0.85 -28.34
CA ASP A 274 27.81 0.74 -29.38
C ASP A 274 27.59 2.10 -30.07
N SER A 275 26.79 2.12 -31.13
CA SER A 275 26.43 3.31 -31.90
C SER A 275 25.00 3.25 -32.44
N GLN A 276 24.12 2.54 -31.73
CA GLN A 276 22.73 2.31 -32.14
C GLN A 276 21.75 3.34 -31.55
N ASP A 277 20.58 3.47 -32.17
CA ASP A 277 19.50 4.33 -31.70
C ASP A 277 18.53 3.54 -30.83
N GLY A 278 18.55 3.76 -29.52
CA GLY A 278 17.89 2.89 -28.54
C GLY A 278 18.82 1.78 -28.02
N GLY A 279 18.40 1.11 -26.95
CA GLY A 279 19.17 0.04 -26.33
C GLY A 279 18.38 -0.72 -25.27
N PHE A 280 18.99 -1.74 -24.66
CA PHE A 280 18.36 -2.48 -23.57
C PHE A 280 18.36 -1.67 -22.27
N PHE A 281 17.46 -1.99 -21.34
CA PHE A 281 17.44 -1.30 -20.05
C PHE A 281 18.77 -1.43 -19.28
N SER A 282 19.48 -2.56 -19.44
CA SER A 282 20.82 -2.78 -18.88
C SER A 282 21.84 -1.76 -19.40
N ASP A 283 21.84 -1.48 -20.70
CA ASP A 283 22.82 -0.60 -21.35
C ASP A 283 22.54 0.86 -20.98
N LEU A 284 21.26 1.23 -20.98
CA LEU A 284 20.79 2.54 -20.55
C LEU A 284 21.12 2.80 -19.08
N TRP A 285 20.92 1.79 -18.21
CA TRP A 285 21.30 1.89 -16.81
C TRP A 285 22.82 2.01 -16.65
N LYS A 286 23.60 1.21 -17.39
CA LYS A 286 25.07 1.30 -17.38
C LYS A 286 25.53 2.70 -17.78
N GLY A 287 25.00 3.24 -18.88
CA GLY A 287 25.28 4.61 -19.33
C GLY A 287 24.97 5.65 -18.25
N PHE A 288 23.80 5.55 -17.61
CA PHE A 288 23.44 6.41 -16.48
C PHE A 288 24.45 6.29 -15.33
N THR A 289 24.85 5.08 -14.92
CA THR A 289 25.77 4.92 -13.78
C THR A 289 27.17 5.50 -14.02
N VAL A 290 27.62 5.54 -15.27
CA VAL A 290 28.94 6.09 -15.64
C VAL A 290 28.89 7.61 -15.83
N HIS A 291 27.86 8.12 -16.51
CA HIS A 291 27.83 9.51 -16.98
C HIS A 291 26.80 10.39 -16.25
N GLY A 292 25.82 9.79 -15.58
CA GLY A 292 24.62 10.48 -15.11
C GLY A 292 23.66 10.80 -16.27
N ILE A 293 22.84 11.83 -16.12
CA ILE A 293 21.90 12.28 -17.16
C ILE A 293 21.62 13.78 -17.05
N CYS A 294 21.67 14.53 -18.14
CA CYS A 294 21.45 15.99 -18.12
C CYS A 294 19.96 16.37 -18.31
N PRO A 295 19.56 17.64 -18.06
CA PRO A 295 18.23 18.11 -18.46
C PRO A 295 18.06 18.06 -19.98
N ALA A 296 16.83 17.90 -20.44
CA ALA A 296 16.51 17.80 -21.87
C ALA A 296 17.00 19.01 -22.68
N GLU A 297 17.05 20.20 -22.09
CA GLU A 297 17.48 21.43 -22.73
C GLU A 297 18.98 21.47 -23.02
N ALA A 298 19.79 20.75 -22.23
CA ALA A 298 21.25 20.75 -22.35
C ALA A 298 21.75 19.83 -23.49
N PHE A 299 20.96 18.82 -23.85
CA PHE A 299 21.20 18.01 -25.05
C PHE A 299 19.84 17.57 -25.66
N PRO A 300 19.22 18.40 -26.51
CA PRO A 300 17.86 18.16 -26.98
C PRO A 300 17.70 16.91 -27.84
N TYR A 301 16.51 16.30 -27.75
CA TYR A 301 16.16 15.14 -28.57
C TYR A 301 16.04 15.52 -30.04
N ALA A 302 16.86 14.91 -30.90
CA ALA A 302 16.88 15.18 -32.33
C ALA A 302 15.81 14.38 -33.09
N ALA A 303 15.29 14.94 -34.19
CA ALA A 303 14.30 14.26 -35.04
C ALA A 303 14.88 13.01 -35.74
N THR A 304 16.17 13.04 -36.04
CA THR A 304 16.95 11.95 -36.64
C THR A 304 18.14 11.63 -35.76
N PHE A 305 18.51 10.36 -35.68
CA PHE A 305 19.68 9.93 -34.93
C PHE A 305 20.97 10.28 -35.68
N ASP A 306 21.94 10.82 -34.93
CA ASP A 306 23.30 11.08 -35.38
C ASP A 306 24.28 10.38 -34.42
N PRO A 307 24.94 9.28 -34.84
CA PRO A 307 25.87 8.55 -33.98
C PRO A 307 27.15 9.34 -33.66
N THR A 308 27.39 10.45 -34.34
CA THR A 308 28.57 11.32 -34.13
C THR A 308 28.27 12.50 -33.19
N ALA A 309 27.00 12.70 -32.82
CA ALA A 309 26.62 13.76 -31.91
C ALA A 309 27.18 13.51 -30.51
N THR A 310 27.85 14.52 -29.95
CA THR A 310 28.42 14.47 -28.59
C THR A 310 27.84 15.59 -27.72
N PRO A 311 27.61 15.33 -26.42
CA PRO A 311 27.13 16.34 -25.50
C PRO A 311 28.18 17.42 -25.23
N SER A 312 27.74 18.63 -24.90
CA SER A 312 28.65 19.70 -24.47
C SER A 312 29.29 19.36 -23.11
N ALA A 313 30.43 19.99 -22.82
CA ALA A 313 31.08 19.84 -21.52
C ALA A 313 30.16 20.25 -20.34
N GLU A 314 29.29 21.25 -20.56
CA GLU A 314 28.28 21.67 -19.60
C GLU A 314 27.22 20.59 -19.37
N ALA A 315 26.70 19.98 -20.45
CA ALA A 315 25.73 18.89 -20.33
C ALA A 315 26.32 17.69 -19.56
N VAL A 316 27.59 17.35 -19.82
CA VAL A 316 28.30 16.30 -19.08
C VAL A 316 28.49 16.66 -17.60
N ALA A 317 28.79 17.93 -17.29
CA ALA A 317 28.91 18.38 -15.89
C ALA A 317 27.56 18.28 -15.15
N GLN A 318 26.49 18.79 -15.74
CA GLN A 318 25.13 18.71 -15.18
C GLN A 318 24.63 17.26 -15.05
N ALA A 319 25.08 16.37 -15.93
CA ALA A 319 24.74 14.95 -15.86
C ALA A 319 25.31 14.30 -14.59
N LYS A 320 26.59 14.56 -14.29
CA LYS A 320 27.29 14.01 -13.13
C LYS A 320 26.68 14.43 -11.79
N GLU A 321 26.10 15.63 -11.70
CA GLU A 321 25.44 16.10 -10.47
C GLU A 321 24.34 15.12 -10.00
N ARG A 322 23.62 14.48 -10.91
CA ARG A 322 22.52 13.55 -10.58
C ARG A 322 23.00 12.17 -10.13
N LEU A 323 24.28 11.85 -10.27
CA LEU A 323 24.84 10.63 -9.67
C LEU A 323 24.80 10.69 -8.13
N THR A 324 24.80 11.89 -7.55
CA THR A 324 24.66 12.11 -6.09
C THR A 324 23.30 11.66 -5.55
N ALA A 325 22.34 11.41 -6.43
CA ALA A 325 21.08 10.80 -6.04
C ALA A 325 21.26 9.33 -5.60
N GLU A 326 22.34 8.62 -5.97
CA GLU A 326 22.52 7.21 -5.57
C GLU A 326 21.29 6.34 -5.91
N LEU A 327 20.63 6.63 -7.04
CA LEU A 327 19.46 5.88 -7.49
C LEU A 327 19.83 4.41 -7.70
N LYS A 328 18.87 3.52 -7.48
CA LYS A 328 19.08 2.08 -7.66
C LYS A 328 18.15 1.51 -8.71
N PHE A 329 18.64 0.52 -9.44
CA PHE A 329 17.91 -0.19 -10.48
C PHE A 329 17.61 -1.61 -10.05
N HIS A 330 16.35 -2.01 -10.18
CA HIS A 330 15.85 -3.27 -9.66
C HIS A 330 15.16 -4.05 -10.77
N TRP A 331 15.71 -5.24 -11.08
CA TRP A 331 15.06 -6.19 -11.97
C TRP A 331 13.88 -6.88 -11.28
N ILE A 332 12.75 -6.93 -11.97
CA ILE A 332 11.64 -7.84 -11.67
C ILE A 332 11.72 -9.06 -12.59
N LYS A 333 12.04 -8.83 -13.87
CA LYS A 333 12.34 -9.86 -14.86
C LYS A 333 13.46 -9.34 -15.77
N GLU A 334 14.56 -10.07 -15.84
CA GLU A 334 15.61 -9.81 -16.84
C GLU A 334 15.15 -10.21 -18.25
N TRP A 335 15.75 -9.57 -19.25
CA TRP A 335 15.37 -9.75 -20.65
C TRP A 335 15.55 -11.18 -21.13
N ASP A 336 14.45 -11.74 -21.62
CA ASP A 336 14.43 -12.97 -22.39
C ASP A 336 13.19 -12.98 -23.28
N VAL A 337 13.39 -12.81 -24.58
CA VAL A 337 12.33 -12.76 -25.60
C VAL A 337 11.49 -14.03 -25.67
N ASN A 338 12.02 -15.17 -25.21
CA ASN A 338 11.36 -16.46 -25.28
C ASN A 338 10.38 -16.68 -24.13
N THR A 339 10.46 -15.87 -23.08
CA THR A 339 9.65 -16.03 -21.87
C THR A 339 8.80 -14.80 -21.57
N GLY A 340 7.57 -15.06 -21.15
CA GLY A 340 6.68 -14.03 -20.60
C GLY A 340 6.84 -13.86 -19.08
N LEU A 341 5.83 -13.28 -18.42
CA LEU A 341 5.83 -13.15 -16.96
C LEU A 341 5.33 -14.41 -16.27
N THR A 342 5.99 -14.79 -15.18
CA THR A 342 5.44 -15.68 -14.16
C THR A 342 4.39 -14.94 -13.33
N GLU A 343 3.58 -15.67 -12.55
CA GLU A 343 2.67 -15.06 -11.57
C GLU A 343 3.43 -14.22 -10.53
N ALA A 344 4.62 -14.69 -10.13
CA ALA A 344 5.48 -13.96 -9.21
C ALA A 344 5.95 -12.62 -9.79
N HIS A 345 6.34 -12.59 -11.08
CA HIS A 345 6.71 -11.34 -11.76
C HIS A 345 5.53 -10.36 -11.83
N LEU A 346 4.33 -10.83 -12.22
CA LEU A 346 3.15 -9.96 -12.27
C LEU A 346 2.79 -9.42 -10.88
N ALA A 347 2.86 -10.25 -9.84
CA ALA A 347 2.66 -9.84 -8.46
C ALA A 347 3.69 -8.78 -8.01
N ALA A 348 4.96 -8.96 -8.37
CA ALA A 348 6.02 -7.99 -8.09
C ALA A 348 5.78 -6.65 -8.82
N ILE A 349 5.34 -6.66 -10.09
CA ILE A 349 4.98 -5.44 -10.82
C ILE A 349 3.84 -4.68 -10.10
N LYS A 350 2.76 -5.39 -9.72
CA LYS A 350 1.65 -4.79 -8.98
C LYS A 350 2.09 -4.27 -7.61
N ALA A 351 3.03 -4.95 -6.97
CA ALA A 351 3.63 -4.53 -5.71
C ALA A 351 4.41 -3.22 -5.84
N THR A 352 5.30 -3.13 -6.83
CA THR A 352 6.08 -1.94 -7.13
C THR A 352 5.18 -0.74 -7.47
N LEU A 353 4.18 -0.95 -8.34
CA LEU A 353 3.18 0.08 -8.67
C LEU A 353 2.40 0.52 -7.43
N GLY A 354 1.98 -0.43 -6.59
CA GLY A 354 1.27 -0.17 -5.33
C GLY A 354 2.09 0.62 -4.32
N ALA A 355 3.41 0.45 -4.32
CA ALA A 355 4.37 1.24 -3.54
C ALA A 355 4.64 2.64 -4.14
N GLY A 356 3.97 2.97 -5.24
CA GLY A 356 4.05 4.28 -5.88
C GLY A 356 5.30 4.45 -6.74
N TRP A 357 5.76 3.38 -7.38
CA TRP A 357 6.90 3.40 -8.30
C TRP A 357 6.46 2.89 -9.69
N PRO A 358 6.76 3.60 -10.78
CA PRO A 358 6.49 3.11 -12.12
C PRO A 358 7.44 1.97 -12.48
N VAL A 359 7.04 1.15 -13.46
CA VAL A 359 7.83 -0.01 -13.90
C VAL A 359 8.11 0.11 -15.40
N CYS A 360 9.38 0.10 -15.77
CA CYS A 360 9.85 -0.07 -17.14
C CYS A 360 9.46 -1.47 -17.62
N ALA A 361 8.79 -1.58 -18.76
CA ALA A 361 8.39 -2.86 -19.34
C ALA A 361 8.74 -2.91 -20.83
N GLY A 362 9.56 -3.87 -21.23
CA GLY A 362 9.79 -4.27 -22.61
C GLY A 362 8.91 -5.46 -22.96
N LEU A 363 8.41 -5.44 -24.20
CA LEU A 363 7.39 -6.37 -24.62
C LEU A 363 7.44 -6.62 -26.12
N ARG A 364 7.01 -7.83 -26.48
CA ARG A 364 6.57 -8.12 -27.84
C ARG A 364 5.26 -7.38 -28.09
N TRP A 365 5.22 -6.56 -29.13
CA TRP A 365 4.14 -5.63 -29.44
C TRP A 365 3.34 -6.09 -30.67
N PRO A 366 2.03 -5.82 -30.76
CA PRO A 366 1.25 -6.27 -31.91
C PRO A 366 1.71 -5.58 -33.19
N LYS A 367 1.89 -6.35 -34.26
CA LYS A 367 2.15 -5.82 -35.62
C LYS A 367 1.00 -4.93 -36.09
N ARG A 368 -0.23 -5.27 -35.69
CA ARG A 368 -1.45 -4.47 -35.89
C ARG A 368 -2.17 -4.31 -34.55
N GLN A 369 -2.17 -3.09 -34.02
CA GLN A 369 -2.79 -2.81 -32.74
C GLN A 369 -4.31 -2.75 -32.89
N GLN A 370 -5.03 -3.39 -31.97
CA GLN A 370 -6.47 -3.25 -31.82
C GLN A 370 -6.78 -2.77 -30.41
N TRP A 371 -7.70 -1.82 -30.31
CA TRP A 371 -8.03 -1.14 -29.05
C TRP A 371 -9.53 -1.15 -28.85
N VAL A 372 -9.97 -1.49 -27.65
CA VAL A 372 -11.37 -1.36 -27.20
C VAL A 372 -11.33 -0.60 -25.89
N ASP A 373 -12.02 0.54 -25.82
CA ASP A 373 -12.09 1.41 -24.63
C ASP A 373 -10.72 1.75 -24.01
N GLY A 374 -9.71 1.97 -24.86
CA GLY A 374 -8.35 2.29 -24.43
C GLY A 374 -7.53 1.09 -23.90
N VAL A 375 -8.05 -0.12 -24.02
CA VAL A 375 -7.36 -1.37 -23.67
C VAL A 375 -6.88 -2.10 -24.94
N LEU A 376 -5.58 -2.41 -24.98
CA LEU A 376 -4.95 -3.19 -26.04
C LEU A 376 -5.52 -4.61 -26.06
N GLN A 377 -5.96 -5.07 -27.22
CA GLN A 377 -6.52 -6.40 -27.37
C GLN A 377 -5.43 -7.47 -27.53
N MET A 378 -5.75 -8.69 -27.09
CA MET A 378 -4.89 -9.86 -27.31
C MET A 378 -4.71 -10.14 -28.81
N CYS A 379 -3.55 -10.67 -29.17
CA CYS A 379 -3.31 -11.24 -30.50
C CYS A 379 -2.48 -12.52 -30.37
N PRO A 380 -2.48 -13.41 -31.40
CA PRO A 380 -1.67 -14.62 -31.40
C PRO A 380 -0.15 -14.35 -31.43
N PRO A 381 0.70 -15.30 -31.01
CA PRO A 381 2.15 -15.10 -30.92
C PRO A 381 2.87 -14.77 -32.25
N ASP A 382 2.34 -15.19 -33.39
CA ASP A 382 2.87 -14.86 -34.72
C ASP A 382 2.49 -13.45 -35.19
N ALA A 383 1.52 -12.81 -34.52
CA ALA A 383 1.04 -11.47 -34.80
C ALA A 383 1.76 -10.37 -33.98
N VAL A 384 2.72 -10.72 -33.13
CA VAL A 384 3.58 -9.76 -32.40
C VAL A 384 4.97 -9.63 -33.03
N ARG A 385 5.64 -8.52 -32.75
CA ARG A 385 7.06 -8.26 -33.05
C ARG A 385 7.79 -7.92 -31.74
N ASP A 386 9.05 -8.25 -31.63
CA ASP A 386 9.84 -7.80 -30.47
C ASP A 386 10.23 -6.31 -30.59
N GLY A 387 10.56 -5.69 -29.45
CA GLY A 387 11.20 -4.37 -29.42
C GLY A 387 10.28 -3.17 -29.19
N HIS A 388 9.32 -3.26 -28.26
CA HIS A 388 8.60 -2.06 -27.77
C HIS A 388 8.67 -1.96 -26.24
N SER A 389 8.89 -0.75 -25.73
CA SER A 389 8.90 -0.48 -24.29
C SER A 389 7.86 0.56 -23.92
N VAL A 390 7.26 0.37 -22.74
CA VAL A 390 6.32 1.32 -22.13
C VAL A 390 6.65 1.49 -20.65
N LEU A 391 6.21 2.61 -20.09
CA LEU A 391 6.32 2.85 -18.65
C LEU A 391 4.99 2.52 -17.99
N LEU A 392 4.93 1.43 -17.23
CA LEU A 392 3.76 1.08 -16.44
C LEU A 392 3.58 2.09 -15.31
N ILE A 393 2.36 2.60 -15.16
CA ILE A 393 2.02 3.65 -14.19
C ILE A 393 0.82 3.27 -13.32
N GLY A 394 0.31 2.06 -13.43
CA GLY A 394 -0.82 1.67 -12.64
C GLY A 394 -1.40 0.32 -13.02
N TYR A 395 -2.44 -0.08 -12.30
CA TYR A 395 -3.22 -1.27 -12.60
C TYR A 395 -4.63 -1.14 -12.04
N ARG A 396 -5.55 -1.92 -12.59
CA ARG A 396 -6.88 -2.12 -12.01
C ARG A 396 -7.31 -3.57 -12.18
N GLU A 397 -8.03 -4.08 -11.19
CA GLU A 397 -8.74 -5.35 -11.33
C GLU A 397 -9.96 -5.14 -12.22
N ASP A 398 -10.19 -6.06 -13.15
CA ASP A 398 -11.27 -6.03 -14.12
C ASP A 398 -11.55 -7.46 -14.59
N PRO A 399 -12.50 -8.18 -13.95
CA PRO A 399 -12.78 -9.58 -14.27
C PRO A 399 -13.24 -9.83 -15.70
N ALA A 400 -13.67 -8.79 -16.43
CA ALA A 400 -14.05 -8.91 -17.84
C ALA A 400 -12.83 -8.93 -18.77
N GLN A 401 -11.65 -8.52 -18.29
CA GLN A 401 -10.43 -8.46 -19.08
C GLN A 401 -9.64 -9.77 -19.00
N PRO A 402 -8.97 -10.20 -20.10
CA PRO A 402 -8.12 -11.37 -20.08
C PRO A 402 -7.06 -11.33 -18.95
N GLY A 403 -7.11 -12.32 -18.06
CA GLY A 403 -6.23 -12.40 -16.89
C GLY A 403 -6.75 -11.63 -15.65
N GLY A 404 -7.97 -11.09 -15.69
CA GLY A 404 -8.65 -10.53 -14.51
C GLY A 404 -8.34 -9.08 -14.18
N GLY A 405 -7.66 -8.36 -15.07
CA GLY A 405 -7.36 -6.93 -14.91
C GLY A 405 -6.47 -6.39 -16.00
N VAL A 406 -6.06 -5.13 -15.84
CA VAL A 406 -5.19 -4.45 -16.79
C VAL A 406 -4.06 -3.68 -16.09
N LEU A 407 -2.91 -3.58 -16.75
CA LEU A 407 -1.84 -2.64 -16.43
C LEU A 407 -2.05 -1.35 -17.21
N LEU A 408 -1.96 -0.20 -16.54
CA LEU A 408 -1.98 1.13 -17.14
C LEU A 408 -0.55 1.53 -17.49
N PHE A 409 -0.35 2.15 -18.64
CA PHE A 409 0.99 2.54 -19.09
C PHE A 409 1.00 3.86 -19.86
N ARG A 410 2.13 4.55 -19.76
CA ARG A 410 2.49 5.65 -20.65
C ARG A 410 3.22 5.10 -21.85
N ASN A 411 2.81 5.56 -23.03
CA ASN A 411 3.43 5.17 -24.28
C ASN A 411 4.11 6.39 -24.90
N THR A 412 5.23 6.17 -25.56
CA THR A 412 5.93 7.22 -26.32
C THR A 412 5.75 7.07 -27.82
N ALA A 413 5.34 5.88 -28.29
CA ALA A 413 4.84 5.67 -29.64
C ALA A 413 3.40 6.18 -29.79
N ASN A 414 2.85 6.10 -31.02
CA ASN A 414 1.44 6.42 -31.30
C ASN A 414 1.00 7.80 -30.79
N GLY A 415 1.81 8.84 -31.06
CA GLY A 415 1.53 10.20 -30.59
C GLY A 415 1.57 10.38 -29.07
N GLY A 416 2.24 9.47 -28.35
CA GLY A 416 2.40 9.56 -26.90
C GLY A 416 1.13 9.21 -26.13
N LYS A 417 0.20 8.47 -26.74
CA LYS A 417 -1.09 8.14 -26.13
C LYS A 417 -0.92 7.01 -25.12
N ASP A 418 -1.19 7.33 -23.85
CA ASP A 418 -1.29 6.38 -22.76
C ASP A 418 -2.39 5.33 -23.04
N GLY A 419 -2.24 4.14 -22.47
CA GLY A 419 -3.16 3.04 -22.69
C GLY A 419 -3.16 2.03 -21.55
N ALA A 420 -3.91 0.95 -21.73
CA ALA A 420 -3.92 -0.18 -20.82
C ALA A 420 -3.72 -1.49 -21.58
N MET A 421 -3.16 -2.51 -20.92
CA MET A 421 -3.04 -3.86 -21.48
C MET A 421 -3.55 -4.90 -20.48
N PRO A 422 -4.25 -5.96 -20.92
CA PRO A 422 -4.68 -7.05 -20.05
C PRO A 422 -3.53 -7.73 -19.33
N TYR A 423 -3.76 -8.22 -18.12
CA TYR A 423 -2.77 -9.03 -17.39
C TYR A 423 -2.33 -10.25 -18.21
N ALA A 424 -3.23 -10.87 -18.98
CA ALA A 424 -2.87 -11.97 -19.87
C ALA A 424 -1.92 -11.53 -21.00
N TYR A 425 -2.06 -10.30 -21.52
CA TYR A 425 -1.16 -9.76 -22.54
C TYR A 425 0.25 -9.58 -21.97
N ALA A 426 0.33 -8.88 -20.83
CA ALA A 426 1.59 -8.67 -20.11
C ALA A 426 2.27 -10.01 -19.82
N ARG A 427 1.52 -10.99 -19.31
CA ARG A 427 2.05 -12.32 -19.03
C ARG A 427 2.55 -13.07 -20.27
N ALA A 428 1.89 -12.92 -21.41
CA ALA A 428 2.31 -13.62 -22.62
C ALA A 428 3.52 -12.95 -23.30
N TYR A 429 3.63 -11.62 -23.22
CA TYR A 429 4.46 -10.86 -24.15
C TYR A 429 5.47 -9.90 -23.51
N MET A 430 5.43 -9.65 -22.20
CA MET A 430 6.45 -8.85 -21.52
C MET A 430 7.70 -9.69 -21.27
N ASN A 431 8.81 -9.27 -21.87
CA ASN A 431 10.08 -10.01 -21.87
C ASN A 431 11.11 -9.45 -20.89
N ASP A 432 10.94 -8.22 -20.40
CA ASP A 432 11.66 -7.68 -19.25
C ASP A 432 10.80 -6.70 -18.43
N ALA A 433 11.18 -6.51 -17.17
CA ALA A 433 10.56 -5.54 -16.28
C ALA A 433 11.55 -5.06 -15.22
N ALA A 434 11.64 -3.75 -15.03
CA ALA A 434 12.52 -3.13 -14.04
C ALA A 434 11.95 -1.82 -13.48
N TRP A 435 12.50 -1.34 -12.36
CA TRP A 435 12.12 -0.05 -11.78
C TRP A 435 13.32 0.63 -11.13
N ILE A 436 13.18 1.93 -10.86
CA ILE A 436 14.25 2.79 -10.32
C ILE A 436 13.75 3.48 -9.06
N GLU A 437 14.54 3.42 -7.98
CA GLU A 437 14.28 4.08 -6.67
C GLU A 437 15.27 5.17 -6.32
#